data_AF-A0A418SF25-F1
#
_entry.id   AF-A0A418SF25-F1
#
_cell.length_a   1.000
_cell.length_b   1.000
_cell.length_c   1.000
_cell.angle_alpha   90.00
_cell.angle_beta   90.00
_cell.angle_gamma   90.00
#
_symmetry.space_group_name_H-M   'P 1'
#
loop_
_entity.id
_entity.type
_entity.pdbx_description
1 polymer ?
#
loop_
_entity_poly.entity_id
_entity_poly.type
_entity_poly.pdbx_seq_one_letter_code
_entity_poly.pdbx_strand_id
1 'polypeptide(L)'
;MASFTSDLATLFGAPRLGRLTERLDEFSGLTLRHVRRPVMRHRPNCSCVGADEAVLAHLVSIATSGDREDAMLTACLLVRADVAPIVVSPAQTLGLELTRQIPAERPEKGPPAGQRLH
;
A
#
# COMPACT_ATOMS: atom_id res chain seq x y z
N MET A 1 13.01 12.10 -7.53
CA MET A 1 11.68 11.51 -7.29
C MET A 1 10.84 11.28 -8.56
N ALA A 2 11.22 11.84 -9.74
CA ALA A 2 10.45 11.65 -10.98
C ALA A 2 10.30 10.18 -11.45
N SER A 3 11.22 9.28 -11.11
CA SER A 3 11.12 7.84 -11.46
C SER A 3 10.01 7.14 -10.69
N PHE A 4 10.00 7.25 -9.35
CA PHE A 4 9.10 6.47 -8.49
C PHE A 4 7.61 6.73 -8.77
N THR A 5 7.24 7.99 -8.97
CA THR A 5 5.86 8.37 -9.31
C THR A 5 5.46 7.82 -10.69
N SER A 6 6.38 7.82 -11.66
CA SER A 6 6.17 7.23 -12.98
C SER A 6 6.03 5.70 -12.91
N ASP A 7 6.83 5.05 -12.07
CA ASP A 7 6.79 3.60 -11.86
C ASP A 7 5.45 3.19 -11.21
N LEU A 8 5.01 3.90 -10.18
CA LEU A 8 3.69 3.70 -9.58
C LEU A 8 2.55 3.95 -10.58
N ALA A 9 2.66 4.98 -11.42
CA ALA A 9 1.67 5.25 -12.46
C ALA A 9 1.60 4.10 -13.47
N THR A 10 2.74 3.49 -13.81
CA THR A 10 2.84 2.36 -14.74
C THR A 10 2.23 1.09 -14.12
N LEU A 11 2.47 0.85 -12.84
CA LEU A 11 2.00 -0.36 -12.14
C LEU A 11 0.52 -0.31 -11.75
N PHE A 12 0.02 0.86 -11.32
CA PHE A 12 -1.30 0.99 -10.71
C PHE A 12 -2.27 1.91 -11.47
N GLY A 13 -1.79 2.60 -12.51
CA GLY A 13 -2.56 3.54 -13.32
C GLY A 13 -2.64 4.95 -12.70
N ALA A 14 -2.71 5.95 -13.57
CA ALA A 14 -2.85 7.36 -13.20
C ALA A 14 -4.03 7.65 -12.24
N PRO A 15 -5.22 7.02 -12.36
CA PRO A 15 -6.36 7.32 -11.48
C PRO A 15 -6.13 6.95 -10.00
N ARG A 16 -5.20 6.03 -9.71
CA ARG A 16 -4.92 5.54 -8.35
C ARG A 16 -3.67 6.18 -7.74
N LEU A 17 -2.81 6.77 -8.57
CA LEU A 17 -1.52 7.31 -8.16
C LEU A 17 -1.61 8.31 -7.01
N GLY A 18 -2.58 9.24 -7.07
CA GLY A 18 -2.77 10.25 -6.03
C GLY A 18 -3.08 9.63 -4.66
N ARG A 19 -4.05 8.70 -4.61
CA ARG A 19 -4.41 8.00 -3.37
C ARG A 19 -3.27 7.13 -2.85
N LEU A 20 -2.59 6.39 -3.73
CA LEU A 20 -1.47 5.55 -3.33
C LEU A 20 -0.32 6.36 -2.74
N THR A 21 0.01 7.50 -3.37
CA THR A 21 1.06 8.39 -2.87
C THR A 21 0.69 8.99 -1.53
N GLU A 22 -0.57 9.42 -1.36
CA GLU A 22 -1.09 9.94 -0.09
C GLU A 22 -0.98 8.88 1.03
N ARG A 23 -1.45 7.65 0.79
CA ARG A 23 -1.40 6.58 1.81
C ARG A 23 0.01 6.13 2.13
N LEU A 24 0.89 6.12 1.13
CA LEU A 24 2.29 5.81 1.34
C LEU A 24 2.97 6.87 2.21
N ASP A 25 2.69 8.16 1.97
CA ASP A 25 3.23 9.26 2.76
C ASP A 25 2.67 9.28 4.18
N GLU A 26 1.38 9.02 4.35
CA GLU A 26 0.74 8.87 5.67
C GLU A 26 1.40 7.76 6.49
N PHE A 27 1.48 6.54 5.92
CA PHE A 27 2.11 5.39 6.57
C PHE A 27 3.58 5.62 6.88
N SER A 28 4.35 6.06 5.88
CA SER A 28 5.80 6.26 6.03
C SER A 28 6.09 7.39 7.02
N GLY A 29 5.40 8.53 6.89
CA GLY A 29 5.57 9.69 7.76
C GLY A 29 5.21 9.39 9.20
N LEU A 30 4.11 8.69 9.45
CA LEU A 30 3.73 8.28 10.80
C LEU A 30 4.76 7.31 11.39
N THR A 31 5.14 6.28 10.64
CA THR A 31 6.12 5.28 11.12
C THR A 31 7.46 5.96 11.47
N LEU A 32 7.99 6.77 10.54
CA LEU A 32 9.27 7.46 10.68
C LEU A 32 9.30 8.50 11.81
N ARG A 33 8.15 9.03 12.23
CA ARG A 33 8.06 9.90 13.42
C ARG A 33 8.21 9.16 14.74
N HIS A 34 7.94 7.84 14.76
CA HIS A 34 7.88 7.05 15.98
C HIS A 34 8.90 5.90 16.04
N VAL A 35 9.77 5.78 15.04
CA VAL A 35 10.86 4.80 15.07
C VAL A 35 11.77 5.04 16.27
N ARG A 36 12.16 3.95 16.92
CA ARG A 36 13.00 3.98 18.13
C ARG A 36 14.50 4.10 17.83
N ARG A 37 14.86 3.92 16.56
CA ARG A 37 16.23 4.02 16.05
C ARG A 37 16.21 4.67 14.65
N PRO A 38 17.34 5.23 14.19
CA PRO A 38 17.49 5.62 12.80
C PRO A 38 17.18 4.46 11.86
N VAL A 39 16.30 4.68 10.89
CA VAL A 39 15.98 3.68 9.87
C VAL A 39 17.16 3.59 8.89
N MET A 40 17.68 2.38 8.69
CA MET A 40 18.66 2.12 7.65
C MET A 40 17.95 2.15 6.29
N ARG A 41 18.34 3.10 5.44
CA ARG A 41 17.79 3.25 4.10
C ARG A 41 18.90 3.06 3.08
N HIS A 42 18.64 2.26 2.08
CA HIS A 42 19.53 2.17 0.93
C HIS A 42 19.26 3.33 -0.04
N ARG A 43 20.21 3.58 -0.94
CA ARG A 43 19.99 4.55 -2.03
C ARG A 43 18.90 4.02 -2.96
N PRO A 44 18.10 4.88 -3.61
CA PRO A 44 17.05 4.46 -4.53
C PRO A 44 17.51 3.53 -5.67
N ASN A 45 18.80 3.55 -6.01
CA ASN A 45 19.40 2.75 -7.09
C ASN A 45 20.22 1.56 -6.54
N CYS A 46 20.12 1.25 -5.25
CA CYS A 46 20.75 0.08 -4.66
C CYS A 46 19.92 -1.17 -4.99
N SER A 47 20.58 -2.28 -5.33
CA SER A 47 19.92 -3.56 -5.55
C SER A 47 19.57 -4.31 -4.26
N CYS A 48 20.03 -3.82 -3.11
CA CYS A 48 19.79 -4.43 -1.82
C CYS A 48 18.45 -3.95 -1.24
N VAL A 49 17.76 -4.86 -0.55
CA VAL A 49 16.65 -4.53 0.36
C VAL A 49 17.19 -4.70 1.78
N GLY A 50 17.24 -3.60 2.52
CA GLY A 50 17.71 -3.58 3.90
C GLY A 50 16.71 -4.24 4.85
N ALA A 51 17.15 -4.55 6.08
CA ALA A 51 16.29 -5.16 7.09
C ALA A 51 15.05 -4.30 7.41
N ASP A 52 15.22 -2.99 7.58
CA ASP A 52 14.09 -2.10 7.88
C ASP A 52 13.12 -1.97 6.69
N GLU A 53 13.63 -1.98 5.46
CA GLU A 53 12.82 -1.95 4.23
C GLU A 53 11.99 -3.23 4.09
N ALA A 54 12.60 -4.39 4.36
CA ALA A 54 11.91 -5.67 4.39
C ALA A 54 10.82 -5.72 5.47
N VAL A 55 11.10 -5.21 6.67
CA VAL A 55 10.12 -5.15 7.76
C VAL A 55 8.96 -4.23 7.42
N LEU A 56 9.21 -3.07 6.81
CA LEU A 56 8.14 -2.16 6.35
C LEU A 56 7.24 -2.82 5.30
N ALA A 57 7.83 -3.47 4.29
CA ALA A 57 7.07 -4.17 3.26
C ALA A 57 6.26 -5.34 3.84
N HIS A 58 6.89 -6.13 4.71
CA HIS A 58 6.23 -7.26 5.36
C HIS A 58 5.07 -6.81 6.25
N LEU A 59 5.25 -5.72 7.02
CA LEU A 59 4.21 -5.11 7.85
C LEU A 59 2.97 -4.73 7.03
N VAL A 60 3.16 -4.10 5.87
CA VAL A 60 2.03 -3.77 4.98
C VAL A 60 1.33 -5.05 4.51
N SER A 61 2.09 -6.08 4.13
CA SER A 61 1.54 -7.36 3.67
C SER A 61 0.65 -8.02 4.73
N ILE A 62 1.15 -8.22 5.95
CA ILE A 62 0.40 -8.89 7.03
C ILE A 62 -0.77 -8.05 7.53
N ALA A 63 -0.62 -6.71 7.59
CA ALA A 63 -1.71 -5.82 7.94
C ALA A 63 -2.84 -5.89 6.91
N THR A 64 -2.52 -6.13 5.63
CA THR A 64 -3.52 -6.30 4.55
C THR A 64 -4.32 -7.59 4.70
N SER A 65 -3.67 -8.69 5.09
CA SER A 65 -4.31 -10.01 5.27
C SER A 65 -5.30 -10.05 6.44
N GLY A 66 -5.28 -9.05 7.33
CA GLY A 66 -6.15 -9.01 8.51
C GLY A 66 -5.51 -9.60 9.77
N ASP A 67 -4.25 -10.05 9.70
CA ASP A 67 -3.49 -10.61 10.82
C ASP A 67 -2.99 -9.51 11.74
N ARG A 68 -3.93 -8.82 12.42
CA ARG A 68 -3.66 -7.59 13.17
C ARG A 68 -2.65 -7.80 14.30
N GLU A 69 -2.72 -8.92 15.00
CA GLU A 69 -1.79 -9.23 16.10
C GLU A 69 -0.36 -9.41 15.61
N ASP A 70 -0.17 -10.16 14.53
CA ASP A 70 1.12 -10.35 13.88
C ASP A 70 1.66 -9.04 13.29
N ALA A 71 0.77 -8.22 12.73
CA ALA A 71 1.10 -6.88 12.28
C ALA A 71 1.60 -6.00 13.44
N MET A 72 0.97 -6.07 14.61
CA MET A 72 1.41 -5.34 15.79
C MET A 72 2.77 -5.84 16.30
N LEU A 73 2.99 -7.16 16.35
CA LEU A 73 4.28 -7.75 16.74
C LEU A 73 5.40 -7.31 15.78
N THR A 74 5.12 -7.31 14.47
CA THR A 74 6.06 -6.86 13.45
C THR A 74 6.32 -5.36 13.55
N ALA A 75 5.29 -4.53 13.75
CA ALA A 75 5.44 -3.09 13.96
C ALA A 75 6.31 -2.78 15.19
N CYS A 76 6.25 -3.63 16.22
CA CYS A 76 7.10 -3.52 17.41
C CYS A 76 8.58 -3.78 17.15
N LEU A 77 9.01 -4.12 15.93
CA LEU A 77 10.42 -4.09 15.54
C LEU A 77 10.91 -2.65 15.25
N LEU A 78 10.01 -1.78 14.82
CA LEU A 78 10.31 -0.40 14.42
C LEU A 78 9.93 0.63 15.49
N VAL A 79 8.72 0.52 16.05
CA VAL A 79 8.10 1.52 16.94
C VAL A 79 7.80 0.93 18.31
N ARG A 80 7.56 1.75 19.33
CA ARG A 80 7.13 1.27 20.65
C ARG A 80 5.79 0.54 20.57
N ALA A 81 5.55 -0.38 21.50
CA ALA A 81 4.34 -1.21 21.53
C ALA A 81 3.04 -0.39 21.65
N ASP A 82 3.06 0.71 22.41
CA ASP A 82 1.94 1.64 22.54
C ASP A 82 1.62 2.41 21.24
N VAL A 83 2.57 2.48 20.32
CA VAL A 83 2.41 3.15 19.01
C VAL A 83 2.07 2.15 17.89
N ALA A 84 2.35 0.86 18.08
CA ALA A 84 2.14 -0.17 17.05
C ALA A 84 0.71 -0.16 16.46
N PRO A 85 -0.39 -0.06 17.24
CA PRO A 85 -1.75 -0.02 16.67
C PRO A 85 -1.97 1.19 15.76
N ILE A 86 -1.33 2.32 16.06
CA ILE A 86 -1.46 3.58 15.31
C ILE A 86 -0.75 3.45 13.96
N VAL A 87 0.34 2.68 13.88
CA VAL A 87 1.09 2.42 12.64
C VAL A 87 0.45 1.32 11.78
N VAL A 88 -0.11 0.28 12.41
CA VAL A 88 -0.73 -0.85 11.69
C VAL A 88 -1.96 -0.40 10.89
N SER A 89 -2.74 0.55 11.39
CA SER A 89 -3.94 1.05 10.70
C SER A 89 -3.65 1.67 9.31
N PRO A 90 -2.72 2.64 9.16
CA PRO A 90 -2.35 3.15 7.84
C PRO A 90 -1.59 2.13 6.99
N ALA A 91 -0.83 1.20 7.60
CA ALA A 91 -0.21 0.10 6.86
C ALA A 91 -1.27 -0.78 6.17
N GLN A 92 -2.34 -1.14 6.88
CA GLN A 92 -3.47 -1.89 6.33
C GLN A 92 -4.16 -1.09 5.21
N THR A 93 -4.39 0.21 5.43
CA THR A 93 -5.07 1.05 4.43
C THR A 93 -4.24 1.18 3.16
N LEU A 94 -2.93 1.38 3.27
CA LEU A 94 -2.00 1.37 2.14
C LEU A 94 -2.05 0.02 1.40
N GLY A 95 -1.99 -1.08 2.12
CA GLY A 95 -2.03 -2.42 1.54
C GLY A 95 -3.34 -2.76 0.82
N LEU A 96 -4.47 -2.33 1.36
CA LEU A 96 -5.76 -2.40 0.68
C LEU A 96 -5.77 -1.53 -0.58
N GLU A 97 -5.24 -0.30 -0.53
CA GLU A 97 -5.10 0.53 -1.73
C GLU A 97 -4.17 -0.09 -2.77
N LEU A 98 -3.15 -0.86 -2.40
CA LEU A 98 -2.28 -1.57 -3.35
C LEU A 98 -3.00 -2.75 -4.01
N THR A 99 -3.78 -3.52 -3.23
CA THR A 99 -4.42 -4.76 -3.68
C THR A 99 -5.76 -4.57 -4.38
N ARG A 100 -6.41 -3.40 -4.25
CA ARG A 100 -7.65 -3.08 -4.98
C ARG A 100 -7.50 -3.37 -6.47
N GLN A 101 -8.34 -4.25 -7.00
CA GLN A 101 -8.52 -4.40 -8.44
C GLN A 101 -9.45 -3.28 -8.93
N ILE A 102 -9.15 -2.72 -10.11
CA ILE A 102 -10.15 -1.90 -10.81
C ILE A 102 -11.17 -2.92 -11.34
N PRO A 103 -12.47 -2.80 -11.01
CA PRO A 103 -13.48 -3.62 -11.66
C PRO A 103 -13.32 -3.44 -13.17
N ALA A 104 -13.13 -4.53 -13.91
CA ALA A 104 -13.15 -4.47 -15.37
C ALA A 104 -14.47 -3.78 -15.78
N GLU A 105 -14.40 -2.84 -16.73
CA GLU A 105 -15.60 -2.22 -17.29
C GLU A 105 -16.58 -3.33 -17.66
N ARG A 106 -17.74 -3.33 -17.03
CA ARG A 106 -18.80 -4.29 -17.33
C ARG A 106 -19.19 -4.01 -18.78
N PRO A 107 -19.02 -4.95 -19.73
CA PRO A 107 -19.35 -4.66 -21.12
C PRO A 107 -20.80 -4.17 -21.18
N GLU A 108 -21.01 -3.02 -21.81
CA GLU A 108 -22.33 -2.45 -22.01
C GLU A 108 -23.22 -3.52 -22.64
N LYS A 109 -24.31 -3.85 -21.93
CA LYS A 109 -25.32 -4.77 -22.45
C LYS A 109 -26.00 -4.04 -23.61
N GLY A 110 -25.55 -4.31 -24.83
CA GLY A 110 -26.12 -3.73 -26.04
C GLY A 110 -27.65 -3.91 -26.09
N PRO A 111 -28.38 -2.99 -26.72
CA PRO A 111 -29.84 -2.98 -26.69
C PRO A 111 -30.40 -4.29 -27.26
N PRO A 112 -31.51 -4.83 -26.69
CA PRO A 112 -32.11 -6.06 -27.17
C PRO A 112 -32.54 -5.88 -28.63
N ALA A 113 -32.04 -6.76 -29.51
CA ALA A 113 -32.45 -6.83 -30.91
C ALA A 113 -33.97 -7.01 -30.97
N GLY A 114 -34.63 -6.10 -31.69
CA GLY A 114 -36.08 -5.95 -31.72
C GLY A 114 -36.81 -7.25 -32.05
N GLN A 115 -37.73 -7.63 -31.16
CA GLN A 115 -38.83 -8.53 -31.52
C GLN A 115 -39.76 -7.78 -32.48
N ARG A 116 -39.75 -8.18 -33.75
CA ARG A 116 -40.83 -7.90 -34.68
C ARG A 116 -42.01 -8.81 -34.32
N LEU A 117 -43.06 -8.22 -33.76
CA LEU A 117 -44.36 -8.87 -33.63
C LEU A 117 -45.06 -8.85 -35.00
N HIS A 118 -45.57 -10.01 -35.39
CA HIS A 118 -46.44 -10.25 -36.55
C HIS A 118 -47.86 -9.75 -36.29
#